data_AF-A0A962QW26-F1
#
_entry.id   AF-A0A962QW26-F1
#
_cell.length_a   1.000
_cell.length_b   1.000
_cell.length_c   1.000
_cell.angle_alpha   90.00
_cell.angle_beta   90.00
_cell.angle_gamma   90.00
#
_symmetry.space_group_name_H-M   'P 1'
#
loop_
_entity.id
_entity.type
_entity.pdbx_description
1 polymer ?
#
loop_
_entity_poly.entity_id
_entity_poly.type
_entity_poly.pdbx_seq_one_letter_code
_entity_poly.pdbx_strand_id
1 'polypeptide(L)'
;TFSYNQLFRETRFSGHDRLDDANRLSVGISSQFIDNEDGNKLLSMSIGQIYYFRDRKVRLVPGAPALDDSGSPIAADLTFTPDRHFSLWSNIVWDPYSGNTNSGNVLAGYTLDNGTIFNLGYAYNLPL
;
A
#
# COMPACT_ATOMS: atom_id res chain seq x y z
N THR A 1 -8.64 3.97 -1.91
CA THR A 1 -7.96 2.79 -2.48
C THR A 1 -7.18 2.07 -1.40
N PHE A 2 -7.02 0.75 -1.50
CA PHE A 2 -6.27 -0.04 -0.52
C PHE A 2 -4.76 0.27 -0.59
N SER A 3 -4.06 0.26 0.54
CA SER A 3 -2.61 0.49 0.66
C SER A 3 -2.09 -0.09 1.99
N TYR A 4 -0.78 -0.04 2.24
CA TYR A 4 -0.20 -0.58 3.48
C TYR A 4 -0.85 0.02 4.74
N ASN A 5 -1.04 1.33 4.79
CA ASN A 5 -1.71 1.99 5.92
C ASN A 5 -3.18 1.55 6.09
N GLN A 6 -3.85 1.12 5.02
CA GLN A 6 -5.23 0.65 5.08
C GLN A 6 -5.36 -0.73 5.74
N LEU A 7 -4.25 -1.49 5.88
CA LEU A 7 -4.23 -2.75 6.61
C LEU A 7 -4.69 -2.58 8.07
N PHE A 8 -4.39 -1.42 8.67
CA PHE A 8 -4.57 -1.16 10.09
C PHE A 8 -5.81 -0.32 10.41
N ARG A 9 -6.61 0.06 9.40
CA ARG A 9 -7.86 0.78 9.64
C ARG A 9 -8.91 -0.14 10.23
N GLU A 10 -9.71 0.36 11.16
CA GLU A 10 -10.78 -0.39 11.81
C GLU A 10 -11.91 -0.80 10.85
N THR A 11 -12.29 0.09 9.92
CA THR A 11 -13.35 -0.15 8.92
C THR A 11 -12.86 0.01 7.49
N ARG A 12 -13.35 -0.86 6.60
CA ARG A 12 -13.09 -0.81 5.14
C ARG A 12 -14.07 0.07 4.36
N PHE A 13 -15.19 0.46 4.97
CA PHE A 13 -16.19 1.32 4.35
C PHE A 13 -16.05 2.76 4.83
N SER A 14 -16.54 3.69 4.02
CA SER A 14 -16.72 5.09 4.41
C SER A 14 -18.20 5.33 4.75
N GLY A 15 -18.47 6.19 5.73
CA GLY A 15 -19.83 6.44 6.21
C GLY A 15 -20.34 5.35 7.18
N HIS A 16 -21.65 5.37 7.46
CA HIS A 16 -22.28 4.51 8.48
C HIS A 16 -23.29 3.50 7.90
N ASP A 17 -23.52 3.50 6.59
CA ASP A 17 -24.50 2.62 5.95
C ASP A 17 -24.06 1.14 5.93
N ARG A 18 -22.75 0.89 6.07
CA ARG A 18 -22.16 -0.45 6.13
C ARG A 18 -21.21 -0.54 7.31
N LEU A 19 -21.60 -1.34 8.30
CA LEU A 19 -20.69 -1.81 9.34
C LEU A 19 -20.04 -3.11 8.85
N ASP A 20 -18.73 -3.16 8.96
CA ASP A 20 -17.93 -4.29 8.50
C ASP A 20 -17.94 -5.44 9.54
N ASP A 21 -17.70 -6.65 9.07
CA ASP A 21 -17.58 -7.87 9.85
C ASP A 21 -16.10 -8.30 10.03
N ALA A 22 -15.28 -7.42 10.61
CA ALA A 22 -13.83 -7.57 10.80
C ALA A 22 -13.42 -8.59 11.87
N ASN A 23 -13.63 -9.88 11.61
CA ASN A 23 -12.90 -10.93 12.32
C ASN A 23 -11.55 -11.19 11.62
N ARG A 24 -10.54 -10.38 11.94
CA ARG A 24 -9.27 -10.34 11.22
C ARG A 24 -8.06 -10.02 12.10
N LEU A 25 -6.88 -10.36 11.59
CA LEU A 25 -5.58 -9.97 12.13
C LEU A 25 -4.75 -9.29 11.04
N SER A 26 -4.31 -8.06 11.28
CA SER A 26 -3.40 -7.34 10.37
C SER A 26 -1.96 -7.50 10.84
N VAL A 27 -1.07 -7.89 9.93
CA VAL A 27 0.35 -8.06 10.19
C VAL A 27 1.14 -7.24 9.18
N GLY A 28 2.13 -6.50 9.66
CA GLY A 28 3.05 -5.77 8.80
C GLY A 28 4.43 -5.66 9.41
N ILE A 29 5.42 -5.56 8.53
CA ILE A 29 6.82 -5.33 8.87
C ILE A 29 7.25 -4.05 8.17
N SER A 30 7.93 -3.18 8.92
CA SER A 30 8.53 -1.97 8.39
C SER A 30 10.00 -1.92 8.78
N SER A 31 10.83 -1.48 7.84
CA SER A 31 12.25 -1.23 8.06
C SER A 31 12.61 0.16 7.56
N GLN A 32 13.48 0.84 8.29
CA GLN A 32 13.95 2.18 7.98
C GLN A 32 15.47 2.23 8.14
N PHE A 33 16.13 2.82 7.15
CA PHE A 33 17.56 3.15 7.21
C PHE A 33 17.69 4.65 7.34
N ILE A 34 18.42 5.07 8.35
CA ILE A 34 18.58 6.46 8.75
C ILE A 34 20.07 6.76 8.72
N ASP A 35 20.43 7.90 8.15
CA ASP A 35 21.79 8.42 8.18
C ASP A 35 22.18 8.79 9.63
N ASN A 36 23.36 8.35 10.06
CA ASN A 36 23.83 8.59 11.42
C ASN A 36 24.36 10.01 11.61
N GLU A 37 24.76 10.71 10.55
CA GLU A 37 25.35 12.04 10.65
C GLU A 37 24.28 13.13 10.78
N ASP A 38 23.24 13.07 9.96
CA ASP A 38 22.22 14.12 9.87
C ASP A 38 20.79 13.65 10.22
N GLY A 39 20.59 12.34 10.45
CA GLY A 39 19.29 11.78 10.82
C GLY A 39 18.31 11.64 9.66
N ASN A 40 18.74 11.85 8.41
CA ASN A 40 17.88 11.74 7.25
C ASN A 40 17.50 10.27 6.97
N LYS A 41 16.22 10.04 6.65
CA LYS A 41 15.76 8.69 6.28
C LYS A 41 16.16 8.41 4.83
N LEU A 42 17.10 7.50 4.64
CA LEU A 42 17.61 7.12 3.33
C LEU A 42 16.69 6.13 2.62
N LEU A 43 16.10 5.21 3.39
CA LEU A 43 15.24 4.15 2.89
C LEU A 43 14.14 3.85 3.91
N SER A 44 12.91 3.64 3.43
CA SER A 44 11.77 3.17 4.19
C SER A 44 11.10 2.10 3.36
N MET A 45 10.93 0.91 3.90
CA MET A 45 10.18 -0.16 3.25
C MET A 45 9.19 -0.76 4.23
N SER A 46 7.98 -1.02 3.75
CA SER A 46 6.90 -1.62 4.53
C SER A 46 6.20 -2.66 3.69
N ILE A 47 5.83 -3.79 4.29
CA ILE A 47 5.03 -4.83 3.66
C ILE A 47 4.09 -5.46 4.68
N GLY A 48 2.86 -5.76 4.28
CA GLY A 48 1.90 -6.37 5.18
C GLY A 48 0.67 -6.95 4.49
N GLN A 49 -0.12 -7.66 5.28
CA GLN A 49 -1.33 -8.35 4.85
C GLN A 49 -2.31 -8.45 6.02
N ILE A 50 -3.60 -8.60 5.70
CA ILE A 50 -4.65 -8.95 6.66
C ILE A 50 -4.97 -10.43 6.50
N TYR A 51 -5.08 -11.16 7.59
CA TYR A 51 -5.63 -12.51 7.66
C TYR A 51 -7.06 -12.47 8.19
N TYR A 52 -7.98 -13.15 7.52
CA TYR A 52 -9.39 -13.23 7.92
C TYR A 52 -9.64 -14.56 8.63
N PHE A 53 -10.23 -14.49 9.83
CA PHE A 53 -10.62 -15.68 10.59
C PHE A 53 -12.02 -16.20 10.21
N ARG A 54 -12.81 -15.39 9.51
CA ARG A 54 -14.13 -15.75 8.95
C ARG A 54 -14.39 -15.00 7.65
N ASP A 55 -15.19 -15.61 6.79
CA ASP A 55 -15.62 -15.02 5.53
C ASP A 55 -16.39 -13.72 5.75
N ARG A 56 -16.16 -12.76 4.85
CA ARG A 56 -16.80 -11.44 4.90
C ARG A 56 -18.14 -11.48 4.17
N LYS A 57 -19.21 -11.15 4.87
CA LYS A 57 -20.60 -11.13 4.41
C LYS A 57 -21.01 -9.76 3.90
N VAL A 58 -20.48 -8.68 4.46
CA VAL A 58 -20.83 -7.32 4.04
C VAL A 58 -20.08 -6.98 2.75
N ARG A 59 -20.83 -6.68 1.67
CA ARG A 59 -20.27 -6.41 0.34
C ARG A 59 -20.52 -4.97 -0.08
N LEU A 60 -19.59 -4.41 -0.87
CA LEU A 60 -19.77 -3.08 -1.43
C LEU A 60 -20.87 -3.10 -2.51
N VAL A 61 -20.76 -4.02 -3.46
CA VAL A 61 -21.68 -4.20 -4.58
C VAL A 61 -22.64 -5.36 -4.27
N PRO A 62 -23.96 -5.15 -4.32
CA PRO A 62 -24.93 -6.24 -4.20
C PRO A 62 -24.71 -7.30 -5.29
N GLY A 63 -24.71 -8.57 -4.92
CA GLY A 63 -24.50 -9.67 -5.87
C GLY A 63 -23.06 -9.93 -6.29
N ALA A 64 -22.07 -9.16 -5.77
CA ALA A 64 -20.65 -9.47 -5.96
C ALA A 64 -20.31 -10.89 -5.45
N PRO A 65 -19.23 -11.52 -5.95
CA PRO A 65 -18.76 -12.82 -5.46
C PRO A 65 -18.59 -12.89 -3.93
N ALA A 66 -18.54 -14.12 -3.41
CA ALA A 66 -18.20 -14.33 -2.02
C ALA A 66 -16.81 -13.74 -1.70
N LEU A 67 -16.63 -13.28 -0.46
CA LEU A 67 -15.36 -12.79 0.05
C LEU A 67 -14.80 -13.82 1.04
N ASP A 68 -14.45 -14.98 0.48
CA ASP A 68 -14.02 -16.22 1.16
C ASP A 68 -12.49 -16.41 1.16
N ASP A 69 -11.73 -15.48 0.55
CA ASP A 69 -10.27 -15.46 0.70
C ASP A 69 -9.88 -15.30 2.17
N SER A 70 -8.92 -16.14 2.60
CA SER A 70 -8.37 -16.15 3.95
C SER A 70 -7.48 -14.95 4.27
N GLY A 71 -7.26 -14.05 3.32
CA GLY A 71 -6.39 -12.91 3.46
C GLY A 71 -6.71 -11.78 2.49
N SER A 72 -6.16 -10.60 2.75
CA SER A 72 -6.21 -9.47 1.82
C SER A 72 -5.15 -9.62 0.75
N PRO A 73 -5.20 -8.78 -0.30
CA PRO A 73 -4.00 -8.45 -1.06
C PRO A 73 -2.85 -8.03 -0.12
N ILE A 74 -1.63 -8.35 -0.53
CA ILE A 74 -0.41 -7.89 0.11
C ILE A 74 -0.17 -6.45 -0.35
N ALA A 75 0.06 -5.56 0.62
CA ALA A 75 0.40 -4.17 0.34
C ALA A 75 1.84 -3.89 0.75
N ALA A 76 2.60 -3.26 -0.13
CA ALA A 76 3.98 -2.85 0.12
C ALA A 76 4.23 -1.42 -0.34
N ASP A 77 5.00 -0.69 0.48
CA ASP A 77 5.39 0.70 0.25
C ASP A 77 6.92 0.83 0.35
N LEU A 78 7.49 1.67 -0.51
CA LEU A 78 8.92 1.98 -0.59
C LEU A 78 9.11 3.49 -0.72
N THR A 79 10.03 4.04 0.06
CA THR A 79 10.58 5.39 -0.12
C THR A 79 12.08 5.29 -0.07
N PHE A 80 12.76 5.81 -1.08
CA PHE A 80 14.21 5.80 -1.17
C PHE A 80 14.71 7.19 -1.58
N THR A 81 15.50 7.79 -0.70
CA THR A 81 16.03 9.15 -0.79
C THR A 81 17.47 9.12 -0.28
N PRO A 82 18.41 8.56 -1.07
CA PRO A 82 19.80 8.35 -0.65
C PRO A 82 20.57 9.66 -0.47
N ASP A 83 20.12 10.73 -1.13
CA ASP A 83 20.68 12.07 -1.04
C ASP A 83 19.60 13.12 -1.36
N ARG A 84 20.00 14.39 -1.44
CA ARG A 84 19.11 15.52 -1.78
C ARG A 84 18.75 15.62 -3.26
N HIS A 85 19.44 14.87 -4.13
CA HIS A 85 19.25 14.94 -5.57
C HIS A 85 18.22 13.92 -6.02
N PHE A 86 18.24 12.69 -5.50
CA PHE A 86 17.36 11.61 -5.96
C PHE A 86 16.27 11.24 -4.95
N SER A 87 15.06 11.02 -5.45
CA SER A 87 13.93 10.49 -4.68
C SER A 87 13.17 9.44 -5.47
N LEU A 88 12.73 8.39 -4.80
CA LEU A 88 11.89 7.33 -5.35
C LEU A 88 10.80 7.00 -4.34
N TRP A 89 9.55 7.08 -4.79
CA TRP A 89 8.38 6.57 -4.07
C TRP A 89 7.77 5.45 -4.88
N SER A 90 7.38 4.37 -4.21
CA SER A 90 6.68 3.27 -4.85
C SER A 90 5.70 2.63 -3.87
N ASN A 91 4.54 2.24 -4.40
CA ASN A 91 3.59 1.41 -3.67
C ASN A 91 3.04 0.33 -4.61
N ILE A 92 2.75 -0.85 -4.06
CA ILE A 92 2.14 -1.94 -4.80
C ILE A 92 1.14 -2.68 -3.92
N VAL A 93 0.02 -3.05 -4.53
CA VAL A 93 -0.98 -3.93 -3.93
C VAL A 93 -1.13 -5.12 -4.85
N TRP A 94 -0.69 -6.28 -4.39
CA TRP A 94 -0.73 -7.52 -5.15
C TRP A 94 -1.65 -8.53 -4.46
N ASP A 95 -2.52 -9.16 -5.22
CA ASP A 95 -3.48 -10.14 -4.73
C ASP A 95 -2.98 -11.57 -4.97
N PRO A 96 -2.57 -12.30 -3.92
CA PRO A 96 -2.09 -13.68 -4.05
C PRO A 96 -3.19 -14.67 -4.47
N TYR A 97 -4.47 -14.35 -4.28
CA TYR A 97 -5.57 -15.25 -4.55
C TYR A 97 -5.97 -15.22 -6.03
N SER A 98 -6.00 -14.02 -6.63
CA SER A 98 -6.25 -13.86 -8.07
C SER A 98 -4.99 -13.87 -8.94
N GLY A 99 -3.81 -13.70 -8.33
CA GLY A 99 -2.53 -13.57 -9.03
C GLY A 99 -2.31 -12.20 -9.68
N ASN A 100 -3.27 -11.28 -9.56
CA ASN A 100 -3.22 -9.96 -10.19
C ASN A 100 -2.60 -8.90 -9.28
N THR A 101 -1.98 -7.90 -9.90
CA THR A 101 -1.69 -6.64 -9.21
C THR A 101 -2.97 -5.80 -9.22
N ASN A 102 -3.47 -5.37 -8.07
CA ASN A 102 -4.67 -4.53 -7.99
C ASN A 102 -4.33 -3.08 -8.30
N SER A 103 -3.20 -2.59 -7.77
CA SER A 103 -2.70 -1.25 -8.05
C SER A 103 -1.19 -1.18 -7.83
N GLY A 104 -0.55 -0.23 -8.51
CA GLY A 104 0.86 0.05 -8.33
C GLY A 104 1.21 1.46 -8.79
N ASN A 105 2.15 2.11 -8.11
CA ASN A 105 2.69 3.39 -8.52
C ASN A 105 4.20 3.42 -8.28
N VAL A 106 4.91 4.09 -9.17
CA VAL A 106 6.32 4.43 -9.03
C VAL A 106 6.47 5.88 -9.44
N LEU A 107 7.12 6.69 -8.62
CA LEU A 107 7.45 8.09 -8.90
C LEU A 107 8.91 8.31 -8.53
N ALA A 108 9.72 8.66 -9.53
CA ALA A 108 11.11 9.05 -9.36
C ALA A 108 11.26 10.55 -9.61
N GLY A 109 12.05 11.22 -8.78
CA GLY A 109 12.38 12.64 -8.89
C GLY A 109 13.89 12.85 -8.81
N TYR A 110 14.41 13.80 -9.59
CA TYR A 110 15.80 14.23 -9.56
C TYR A 110 15.92 15.76 -9.55
N THR A 111 16.64 16.32 -8.57
CA THR A 111 16.85 17.76 -8.40
C THR A 111 18.33 18.11 -8.58
N LEU A 112 18.64 19.02 -9.49
CA LEU A 112 19.99 19.55 -9.71
C LEU A 112 20.32 20.68 -8.73
N ASP A 113 21.61 20.96 -8.54
CA ASP A 113 22.10 22.04 -7.65
C ASP A 113 21.62 23.44 -8.05
N ASN A 114 21.31 23.64 -9.33
CA ASN A 114 20.75 24.88 -9.85
C ASN A 114 19.22 25.00 -9.64
N GLY A 115 18.59 24.04 -8.94
CA GLY A 115 17.17 24.01 -8.65
C GLY A 115 16.30 23.41 -9.76
N THR A 116 16.87 22.90 -10.86
CA THR A 116 16.11 22.23 -11.92
C THR A 116 15.61 20.87 -11.43
N ILE A 117 14.34 20.53 -11.71
CA ILE A 117 13.70 19.30 -11.25
C ILE A 117 13.23 18.45 -12.43
N PHE A 118 13.50 17.16 -12.40
CA PHE A 118 12.98 16.15 -13.32
C PHE A 118 12.12 15.14 -12.56
N ASN A 119 10.96 14.79 -13.09
CA ASN A 119 10.08 13.78 -12.49
C ASN A 119 9.62 12.76 -13.53
N LEU A 120 9.57 11.49 -13.14
CA LEU A 120 9.05 10.39 -13.95
C LEU A 120 8.12 9.54 -13.10
N GLY A 121 6.89 9.35 -13.57
CA GLY A 121 5.87 8.59 -12.86
C GLY A 121 5.23 7.52 -13.72
N TYR A 122 4.91 6.38 -13.11
CA TYR A 122 4.06 5.33 -13.66
C TYR A 122 2.99 4.94 -12.64
N ALA A 123 1.75 4.80 -13.09
CA ALA A 123 0.65 4.38 -12.25
C ALA A 123 -0.17 3.31 -12.98
N TYR A 124 -0.57 2.29 -12.24
CA TYR A 124 -1.37 1.17 -12.71
C TYR A 124 -2.50 0.90 -11.72
N ASN A 125 -3.70 0.67 -12.25
CA ASN A 125 -4.85 0.18 -11.50
C ASN A 125 -5.53 -0.89 -12.35
N LEU A 126 -5.81 -2.05 -11.75
CA LEU A 126 -6.63 -3.07 -12.39
C LEU A 126 -8.06 -2.52 -12.58
N PRO A 127 -8.63 -2.58 -13.80
CA PRO A 127 -10.02 -2.20 -14.04
C PRO A 127 -10.98 -3.07 -13.22
N LEU A 128 -12.13 -2.48 -12.85
CA LEU A 128 -13.23 -3.18 -12.16
C LEU A 128 -13.96 -4.16 -13.07
#